data_AF-A0A9N8HKM3-F1
#
_entry.id   AF-A0A9N8HKM3-F1
#
_cell.length_a   1.000
_cell.length_b   1.000
_cell.length_c   1.000
_cell.angle_alpha   90.00
_cell.angle_beta   90.00
_cell.angle_gamma   90.00
#
_symmetry.space_group_name_H-M   'P 1'
#
loop_
_entity.id
_entity.type
_entity.pdbx_description
1 polymer ?
#
loop_
_entity_poly.entity_id
_entity_poly.type
_entity_poly.pdbx_seq_one_letter_code
_entity_poly.pdbx_strand_id
1 'polypeptide(L)'
;MRRPSTILSLLLLALSLQHCSAFVGPQSTTLGCHGLVSLSSTRTDTGPTTAGTTSGGAVDPNEFNVSLEQAAALWTVSVSETTFLERQAGIPFMDSKSKDHYVDTIELSVSRQGGMGLELLELAGGREQDDLGIVIVEGVNGNAQQAGVIPGDSIAAITIVTNNGDADESSASLSSSESVENLACECRNFDTTMGLLTSLPAEAESVVLTIKRLRRWPKVQVVVEYPPIQCANPKENTEEVELFAGENLRQALLNRGIVFEDSKLTRKCDFCGGKCTIKVDLGMELLNPMSLTEEKLMKNNPKCRLGCKTIVAQDMQEGVLRLKVNLGEWTDKDKRDANVFFSR
;
A
#
# COMPACT_ATOMS: atom_id res chain seq x y z
N MET A 1 69.75 -31.40 20.30
CA MET A 1 70.32 -31.28 18.95
C MET A 1 69.23 -31.60 17.93
N ARG A 2 69.04 -30.68 16.97
CA ARG A 2 68.40 -30.82 15.63
C ARG A 2 66.89 -31.19 15.52
N ARG A 3 66.08 -30.16 15.19
CA ARG A 3 64.92 -30.21 14.25
C ARG A 3 65.40 -30.50 12.80
N PRO A 4 64.59 -30.47 11.71
CA PRO A 4 63.12 -30.67 11.48
C PRO A 4 62.84 -31.62 10.27
N SER A 5 61.58 -31.80 9.85
CA SER A 5 61.16 -31.55 8.45
C SER A 5 59.64 -31.66 8.21
N THR A 6 59.11 -30.52 7.77
CA THR A 6 57.81 -30.20 7.17
C THR A 6 57.66 -30.77 5.75
N ILE A 7 56.43 -31.15 5.34
CA ILE A 7 56.02 -31.16 3.93
C ILE A 7 54.73 -30.35 3.81
N LEU A 8 54.88 -29.24 3.09
CA LEU A 8 53.89 -28.28 2.65
C LEU A 8 53.72 -28.52 1.13
N SER A 9 52.51 -28.76 0.64
CA SER A 9 52.24 -28.76 -0.81
C SER A 9 51.34 -27.58 -1.16
N LEU A 10 52.00 -26.53 -1.63
CA LEU A 10 51.46 -25.42 -2.40
C LEU A 10 51.26 -25.90 -3.85
N LEU A 11 50.11 -25.65 -4.45
CA LEU A 11 49.94 -25.75 -5.92
C LEU A 11 49.63 -24.37 -6.48
N LEU A 12 50.63 -23.78 -7.13
CA LEU A 12 50.52 -22.63 -8.03
C LEU A 12 50.14 -23.16 -9.43
N LEU A 13 49.21 -22.48 -10.10
CA LEU A 13 49.11 -22.52 -11.55
C LEU A 13 48.84 -21.09 -12.06
N ALA A 14 49.81 -20.59 -12.81
CA ALA A 14 49.78 -19.36 -13.57
C ALA A 14 49.88 -19.69 -15.07
N LEU A 15 49.62 -18.69 -15.91
CA LEU A 15 49.69 -18.57 -17.39
C LEU A 15 48.28 -18.47 -18.01
N SER A 16 47.96 -17.53 -18.90
CA SER A 16 48.79 -16.66 -19.75
C SER A 16 48.01 -15.44 -20.25
N LEU A 17 48.73 -14.34 -20.47
CA LEU A 17 48.32 -13.16 -21.26
C LEU A 17 48.17 -13.50 -22.75
N GLN A 18 47.16 -12.92 -23.41
CA GLN A 18 47.23 -12.57 -24.84
C GLN A 18 46.40 -11.31 -25.13
N HIS A 19 47.09 -10.31 -25.69
CA HIS A 19 46.54 -9.10 -26.28
C HIS A 19 45.92 -9.40 -27.65
N CYS A 20 44.75 -8.84 -27.95
CA CYS A 20 44.32 -8.55 -29.32
C CYS A 20 43.61 -7.19 -29.37
N SER A 21 44.00 -6.42 -30.39
CA SER A 21 43.63 -5.03 -30.64
C SER A 21 42.24 -4.87 -31.27
N ALA A 22 41.63 -3.72 -30.95
CA ALA A 22 40.71 -2.90 -31.74
C ALA A 22 39.69 -3.55 -32.70
N PHE A 23 38.40 -3.34 -32.39
CA PHE A 23 37.36 -3.23 -33.41
C PHE A 23 36.43 -2.05 -33.08
N VAL A 24 36.19 -1.20 -34.08
CA VAL A 24 35.36 0.01 -34.04
C VAL A 24 34.05 -0.27 -34.76
N GLY A 25 32.94 0.07 -34.08
CA GLY A 25 31.63 0.42 -34.67
C GLY A 25 30.52 -0.64 -34.52
N PRO A 26 29.24 -0.27 -34.73
CA PRO A 26 28.57 1.02 -34.58
C PRO A 26 27.43 0.99 -33.54
N GLN A 27 26.85 2.17 -33.34
CA GLN A 27 25.75 2.58 -32.45
C GLN A 27 24.69 1.51 -32.13
N SER A 28 24.58 1.17 -30.85
CA SER A 28 23.42 0.46 -30.30
C SER A 28 22.35 1.47 -29.93
N THR A 29 21.18 1.28 -30.54
CA THR A 29 19.95 2.03 -30.28
C THR A 29 19.55 1.92 -28.81
N THR A 30 19.19 3.06 -28.24
CA THR A 30 18.63 3.23 -26.90
C THR A 30 17.47 2.27 -26.66
N LEU A 31 17.72 1.21 -25.88
CA LEU A 31 16.69 0.46 -25.17
C LEU A 31 16.08 1.41 -24.14
N GLY A 32 14.85 1.83 -24.42
CA GLY A 32 14.05 2.63 -23.49
C GLY A 32 13.92 1.88 -22.17
N CYS A 33 14.38 2.52 -21.10
CA CYS A 33 14.00 2.15 -19.76
C CYS A 33 12.47 2.14 -19.69
N HIS A 34 11.88 0.96 -19.51
CA HIS A 34 10.52 0.84 -19.02
C HIS A 34 10.50 1.47 -17.63
N GLY A 35 10.12 2.75 -17.56
CA GLY A 35 9.81 3.42 -16.32
C GLY A 35 8.72 2.60 -15.62
N LEU A 36 9.08 2.00 -14.50
CA LEU A 36 8.12 1.42 -13.58
C LEU A 36 7.27 2.58 -13.08
N VAL A 37 6.06 2.70 -13.63
CA VAL A 37 5.02 3.56 -13.06
C VAL A 37 4.71 2.97 -11.69
N SER A 38 5.16 3.66 -10.64
CA SER A 38 4.74 3.37 -9.28
C SER A 38 3.21 3.42 -9.23
N LEU A 39 2.59 2.41 -8.63
CA LEU A 39 1.15 2.37 -8.36
C LEU A 39 0.82 3.35 -7.22
N SER A 40 1.20 4.61 -7.37
CA SER A 40 0.67 5.69 -6.54
C SER A 40 -0.71 6.03 -7.10
N SER A 41 -1.74 5.64 -6.36
CA SER A 41 -3.11 6.11 -6.58
C SER A 41 -3.05 7.64 -6.72
N THR A 42 -3.32 8.16 -7.92
CA THR A 42 -3.46 9.59 -8.15
C THR A 42 -4.72 10.03 -7.42
N ARG A 43 -4.54 10.41 -6.15
CA ARG A 43 -5.56 11.10 -5.36
C ARG A 43 -5.84 12.41 -6.08
N THR A 44 -6.99 12.48 -6.76
CA THR A 44 -7.48 13.75 -7.31
C THR A 44 -7.68 14.70 -6.15
N ASP A 45 -7.06 15.87 -6.27
CA ASP A 45 -6.95 17.01 -5.36
C ASP A 45 -8.28 17.39 -4.68
N THR A 46 -8.64 16.60 -3.70
CA THR A 46 -9.62 16.86 -2.65
C THR A 46 -8.83 16.57 -1.39
N GLY A 47 -8.77 17.54 -0.47
CA GLY A 47 -7.97 17.44 0.75
C GLY A 47 -8.27 16.17 1.56
N PRO A 48 -7.57 15.93 2.69
CA PRO A 48 -7.84 14.78 3.55
C PRO A 48 -9.26 14.88 4.11
N THR A 49 -10.22 14.42 3.30
CA THR A 49 -11.53 14.03 3.74
C THR A 49 -11.25 12.69 4.37
N THR A 50 -11.10 12.70 5.69
CA THR A 50 -11.33 11.53 6.53
C THR A 50 -12.48 10.75 5.90
N ALA A 51 -12.25 9.47 5.60
CA ALA A 51 -13.25 8.60 5.00
C ALA A 51 -14.55 8.76 5.80
N GLY A 52 -15.51 9.47 5.22
CA GLY A 52 -16.82 9.66 5.81
C GLY A 52 -17.43 8.28 5.92
N THR A 53 -17.60 7.83 7.16
CA THR A 53 -18.16 6.52 7.50
C THR A 53 -19.56 6.40 6.92
N THR A 54 -19.68 5.93 5.68
CA THR A 54 -20.91 5.33 5.19
C THR A 54 -21.04 4.00 5.92
N SER A 55 -21.97 3.96 6.86
CA SER A 55 -22.16 2.95 7.91
C SER A 55 -22.63 1.57 7.41
N GLY A 56 -22.08 1.06 6.31
CA GLY A 56 -22.61 -0.12 5.62
C GLY A 56 -21.68 -1.34 5.50
N GLY A 57 -20.36 -1.22 5.62
CA GLY A 57 -19.51 -2.39 5.37
C GLY A 57 -17.99 -2.19 5.41
N ALA A 58 -17.47 -1.24 6.20
CA ALA A 58 -16.02 -1.16 6.37
C ALA A 58 -15.51 -2.47 7.01
N VAL A 59 -14.62 -3.17 6.29
CA VAL A 59 -13.97 -4.39 6.79
C VAL A 59 -13.04 -4.00 7.93
N ASP A 60 -12.94 -4.83 8.97
CA ASP A 60 -11.93 -4.62 10.02
C ASP A 60 -10.53 -4.69 9.38
N PRO A 61 -9.73 -3.62 9.38
CA PRO A 61 -8.41 -3.63 8.77
C PRO A 61 -7.51 -4.74 9.32
N ASN A 62 -7.77 -5.21 10.55
CA ASN A 62 -6.98 -6.26 11.18
C ASN A 62 -7.13 -7.64 10.52
N GLU A 63 -8.15 -7.85 9.68
CA GLU A 63 -8.25 -9.04 8.83
C GLU A 63 -7.10 -9.14 7.82
N PHE A 64 -6.44 -8.01 7.52
CA PHE A 64 -5.33 -7.93 6.57
C PHE A 64 -3.95 -7.89 7.25
N ASN A 65 -3.87 -8.07 8.57
CA ASN A 65 -2.59 -8.14 9.27
C ASN A 65 -1.77 -9.33 8.78
N VAL A 66 -0.46 -9.14 8.63
CA VAL A 66 0.46 -10.23 8.33
C VAL A 66 1.03 -10.84 9.59
N SER A 67 1.50 -12.08 9.50
CA SER A 67 2.25 -12.73 10.59
C SER A 67 3.60 -12.03 10.84
N LEU A 68 4.17 -12.24 12.03
CA LEU A 68 5.50 -11.74 12.40
C LEU A 68 6.56 -12.16 11.38
N GLU A 69 6.57 -13.43 10.99
CA GLU A 69 7.56 -13.98 10.06
C GLU A 69 7.44 -13.34 8.67
N GLN A 70 6.21 -13.10 8.21
CA GLN A 70 5.96 -12.40 6.96
C GLN A 70 6.37 -10.92 7.05
N ALA A 71 6.01 -10.22 8.14
CA ALA A 71 6.42 -8.84 8.35
C ALA A 71 7.95 -8.71 8.33
N ALA A 72 8.66 -9.58 9.06
CA ALA A 72 10.12 -9.61 9.11
C ALA A 72 10.76 -9.80 7.71
N ALA A 73 10.15 -10.61 6.84
CA ALA A 73 10.62 -10.79 5.48
C ALA A 73 10.33 -9.58 4.57
N LEU A 74 9.19 -8.92 4.77
CA LEU A 74 8.64 -7.92 3.86
C LEU A 74 9.09 -6.48 4.16
N TRP A 75 9.43 -6.16 5.40
CA TRP A 75 9.90 -4.82 5.75
C TRP A 75 11.17 -4.43 4.99
N THR A 76 11.21 -3.18 4.55
CA THR A 76 12.40 -2.53 3.98
C THR A 76 12.42 -1.06 4.34
N VAL A 77 13.60 -0.45 4.28
CA VAL A 77 13.76 1.00 4.32
C VAL A 77 13.88 1.51 2.89
N SER A 78 13.12 2.55 2.58
CA SER A 78 13.14 3.24 1.29
C SER A 78 13.57 4.69 1.50
N VAL A 79 14.22 5.29 0.49
CA VAL A 79 14.56 6.73 0.48
C VAL A 79 14.07 7.30 -0.85
N SER A 80 13.28 8.36 -0.80
CA SER A 80 12.82 9.05 -2.01
C SER A 80 13.78 10.18 -2.36
N GLU A 81 14.16 10.31 -3.63
CA GLU A 81 14.94 11.47 -4.11
C GLU A 81 14.08 12.74 -4.24
N THR A 82 12.76 12.58 -4.32
CA THR A 82 11.82 13.68 -4.52
C THR A 82 10.82 13.75 -3.38
N THR A 83 10.43 14.97 -3.02
CA THR A 83 9.34 15.18 -2.06
C THR A 83 8.03 14.81 -2.75
N PHE A 84 7.34 13.82 -2.22
CA PHE A 84 6.07 13.34 -2.76
C PHE A 84 5.09 13.06 -1.63
N LEU A 85 3.94 13.76 -1.66
CA LEU A 85 2.94 13.73 -0.59
C LEU A 85 3.57 14.10 0.76
N GLU A 86 3.48 13.21 1.74
CA GLU A 86 4.02 13.39 3.10
C GLU A 86 5.50 12.97 3.21
N ARG A 87 6.09 12.41 2.15
CA ARG A 87 7.48 11.93 2.15
C ARG A 87 8.41 13.04 1.70
N GLN A 88 9.33 13.45 2.56
CA GLN A 88 10.36 14.42 2.23
C GLN A 88 11.53 13.77 1.49
N ALA A 89 12.11 14.47 0.52
CA ALA A 89 13.29 14.01 -0.19
C ALA A 89 14.46 13.72 0.76
N GLY A 90 15.14 12.59 0.56
CA GLY A 90 16.32 12.18 1.31
C GLY A 90 16.05 11.63 2.72
N ILE A 91 14.79 11.68 3.21
CA ILE A 91 14.43 11.11 4.51
C ILE A 91 14.05 9.63 4.35
N PRO A 92 14.72 8.70 5.05
CA PRO A 92 14.35 7.30 5.06
C PRO A 92 12.96 7.07 5.67
N PHE A 93 12.22 6.12 5.13
CA PHE A 93 10.90 5.71 5.64
C PHE A 93 10.70 4.20 5.49
N MET A 94 9.81 3.66 6.32
CA MET A 94 9.45 2.24 6.31
C MET A 94 8.53 1.92 5.13
N ASP A 95 8.85 0.85 4.41
CA ASP A 95 8.12 0.41 3.21
C ASP A 95 8.05 -1.12 3.11
N SER A 96 7.27 -1.61 2.16
CA SER A 96 7.16 -3.03 1.85
C SER A 96 8.01 -3.40 0.61
N LYS A 97 8.72 -4.53 0.68
CA LYS A 97 9.38 -5.15 -0.49
C LYS A 97 8.38 -5.69 -1.52
N SER A 98 7.15 -5.98 -1.09
CA SER A 98 6.09 -6.53 -1.93
C SER A 98 5.04 -5.48 -2.28
N LYS A 99 4.60 -5.49 -3.54
CA LYS A 99 3.47 -4.67 -4.01
C LYS A 99 2.11 -5.17 -3.53
N ASP A 100 2.04 -6.42 -3.05
CA ASP A 100 0.82 -7.00 -2.49
C ASP A 100 0.55 -6.56 -1.05
N HIS A 101 1.38 -5.68 -0.49
CA HIS A 101 1.29 -5.21 0.88
C HIS A 101 1.46 -3.70 0.94
N TYR A 102 0.91 -3.09 1.98
CA TYR A 102 1.06 -1.68 2.28
C TYR A 102 1.41 -1.45 3.74
N VAL A 103 1.91 -0.25 3.99
CA VAL A 103 2.25 0.21 5.33
C VAL A 103 1.16 1.15 5.81
N ASP A 104 0.43 0.71 6.81
CA ASP A 104 -0.58 1.48 7.54
C ASP A 104 0.06 2.21 8.71
N THR A 105 -0.47 3.38 9.07
CA THR A 105 0.02 4.17 10.22
C THR A 105 -1.09 4.32 11.25
N ILE A 106 -0.83 3.89 12.47
CA ILE A 106 -1.82 3.79 13.55
C ILE A 106 -1.25 4.48 14.79
N GLU A 107 -2.07 5.24 15.50
CA GLU A 107 -1.69 5.84 16.78
C GLU A 107 -2.36 5.08 17.92
N LEU A 108 -1.55 4.56 18.85
CA LEU A 108 -2.01 3.74 19.97
C LEU A 108 -1.57 4.35 21.29
N SER A 109 -2.51 4.61 22.19
CA SER A 109 -2.20 5.07 23.55
C SER A 109 -1.84 3.88 24.44
N VAL A 110 -0.63 3.87 24.98
CA VAL A 110 -0.09 2.78 25.79
C VAL A 110 0.23 3.29 27.19
N SER A 111 -0.33 2.63 28.21
CA SER A 111 0.03 2.87 29.61
C SER A 111 1.45 2.40 29.90
N ARG A 112 2.17 3.17 30.72
CA ARG A 112 3.52 2.85 31.22
C ARG A 112 3.52 2.25 32.62
N GLN A 113 2.38 2.25 33.31
CA GLN A 113 2.27 1.67 34.66
C GLN A 113 2.50 0.14 34.61
N GLY A 114 3.58 -0.33 35.22
CA GLY A 114 3.98 -1.74 35.15
C GLY A 114 4.80 -2.11 33.90
N GLY A 115 5.25 -1.11 33.13
CA GLY A 115 5.97 -1.30 31.88
C GLY A 115 5.05 -1.32 30.66
N MET A 116 5.60 -1.09 29.47
CA MET A 116 4.83 -1.12 28.23
C MET A 116 4.52 -2.55 27.76
N GLY A 117 5.44 -3.50 27.99
CA GLY A 117 5.26 -4.89 27.56
C GLY A 117 5.60 -5.12 26.08
N LEU A 118 6.68 -4.51 25.61
CA LEU A 118 7.20 -4.66 24.24
C LEU A 118 8.50 -5.45 24.27
N GLU A 119 8.62 -6.43 23.39
CA GLU A 119 9.86 -7.13 23.05
C GLU A 119 10.21 -6.76 21.60
N LEU A 120 11.41 -6.22 21.40
CA LEU A 120 11.84 -5.65 20.13
C LEU A 120 12.91 -6.52 19.48
N LEU A 121 12.86 -6.60 18.16
CA LEU A 121 13.82 -7.30 17.32
C LEU A 121 14.28 -6.38 16.19
N GLU A 122 15.60 -6.28 16.02
CA GLU A 122 16.19 -5.64 14.85
C GLU A 122 16.38 -6.64 13.71
N LEU A 123 15.86 -6.29 12.54
CA LEU A 123 15.99 -7.10 11.34
C LEU A 123 17.33 -6.83 10.65
N ALA A 124 17.95 -7.89 10.14
CA ALA A 124 19.13 -7.77 9.30
C ALA A 124 18.81 -6.95 8.03
N GLY A 125 19.54 -5.87 7.80
CA GLY A 125 19.27 -4.94 6.70
C GLY A 125 19.61 -3.48 7.01
N GLY A 126 19.99 -3.17 8.26
CA GLY A 126 20.56 -1.88 8.61
C GLY A 126 21.94 -1.66 7.97
N ARG A 127 22.23 -0.41 7.59
CA ARG A 127 23.58 0.02 7.24
C ARG A 127 24.24 0.50 8.53
N GLU A 128 25.14 -0.29 9.10
CA GLU A 128 25.86 0.04 10.35
C GLU A 128 26.54 1.42 10.31
N GLN A 129 26.86 1.93 9.10
CA GLN A 129 27.53 3.21 8.92
C GLN A 129 26.60 4.43 9.01
N ASP A 130 25.28 4.23 8.87
CA ASP A 130 24.31 5.33 8.71
C ASP A 130 23.26 5.38 9.85
N ASP A 131 23.41 4.59 10.92
CA ASP A 131 22.41 4.41 12.02
C ASP A 131 21.00 3.99 11.55
N LEU A 132 20.89 3.56 10.29
CA LEU A 132 19.64 3.09 9.71
C LEU A 132 19.42 1.64 10.08
N GLY A 133 18.29 1.36 10.70
CA GLY A 133 17.88 0.02 11.08
C GLY A 133 16.39 -0.19 10.89
N ILE A 134 15.96 -1.44 11.04
CA ILE A 134 14.56 -1.81 11.05
C ILE A 134 14.30 -2.53 12.35
N VAL A 135 13.62 -1.86 13.28
CA VAL A 135 13.19 -2.45 14.55
C VAL A 135 11.69 -2.74 14.47
N ILE A 136 11.34 -3.98 14.76
CA ILE A 136 9.97 -4.45 14.85
C ILE A 136 9.67 -4.99 16.24
N VAL A 137 8.39 -5.11 16.58
CA VAL A 137 7.91 -5.79 17.78
C VAL A 137 7.92 -7.29 17.50
N GLU A 138 8.75 -8.04 18.23
CA GLU A 138 8.80 -9.51 18.17
C GLU A 138 7.75 -10.12 19.11
N GLY A 139 7.65 -9.58 20.32
CA GLY A 139 6.74 -10.04 21.35
C GLY A 139 5.96 -8.88 21.97
N VAL A 140 4.74 -9.16 22.40
CA VAL A 140 3.87 -8.17 23.05
C VAL A 140 3.15 -8.81 24.23
N ASN A 141 3.11 -8.09 25.36
CA ASN A 141 2.36 -8.46 26.55
C ASN A 141 1.83 -7.20 27.27
N GLY A 142 1.04 -7.40 28.34
CA GLY A 142 0.63 -6.31 29.23
C GLY A 142 -0.09 -5.16 28.53
N ASN A 143 0.38 -3.94 28.78
CA ASN A 143 -0.27 -2.70 28.35
C ASN A 143 -0.24 -2.49 26.83
N ALA A 144 0.86 -2.82 26.16
CA ALA A 144 0.97 -2.70 24.71
C ALA A 144 0.00 -3.63 23.98
N GLN A 145 -0.18 -4.85 24.50
CA GLN A 145 -1.15 -5.80 23.94
C GLN A 145 -2.59 -5.26 24.08
N GLN A 146 -2.93 -4.70 25.24
CA GLN A 146 -4.24 -4.10 25.48
C GLN A 146 -4.51 -2.88 24.60
N ALA A 147 -3.48 -2.11 24.29
CA ALA A 147 -3.55 -0.99 23.37
C ALA A 147 -3.69 -1.40 21.90
N GLY A 148 -3.48 -2.69 21.57
CA GLY A 148 -3.63 -3.22 20.21
C GLY A 148 -2.36 -3.29 19.38
N VAL A 149 -1.17 -3.19 20.01
CA VAL A 149 0.11 -3.51 19.36
C VAL A 149 0.17 -5.01 19.07
N ILE A 150 0.70 -5.39 17.91
CA ILE A 150 0.86 -6.80 17.52
C ILE A 150 2.30 -7.09 17.09
N PRO A 151 2.75 -8.37 17.15
CA PRO A 151 4.02 -8.77 16.56
C PRO A 151 4.10 -8.41 15.07
N GLY A 152 5.25 -7.89 14.64
CA GLY A 152 5.50 -7.42 13.28
C GLY A 152 5.32 -5.90 13.08
N ASP A 153 4.71 -5.21 14.05
CA ASP A 153 4.61 -3.75 14.08
C ASP A 153 5.99 -3.08 14.18
N SER A 154 6.14 -1.89 13.61
CA SER A 154 7.34 -1.05 13.78
C SER A 154 6.98 0.29 14.43
N ILE A 155 7.80 0.78 15.36
CA ILE A 155 7.55 2.05 16.06
C ILE A 155 8.15 3.19 15.24
N ALA A 156 7.31 4.06 14.67
CA ALA A 156 7.76 5.21 13.90
C ALA A 156 7.95 6.48 14.73
N ALA A 157 7.13 6.69 15.76
CA ALA A 157 7.30 7.80 16.67
C ALA A 157 6.68 7.51 18.04
N ILE A 158 7.14 8.25 19.04
CA ILE A 158 6.60 8.24 20.41
C ILE A 158 6.22 9.67 20.75
N THR A 159 4.95 9.90 21.05
CA THR A 159 4.44 11.20 21.50
C THR A 159 4.14 11.13 22.99
N ILE A 160 4.73 12.04 23.76
CA ILE A 160 4.50 12.20 25.19
C ILE A 160 3.57 13.40 25.36
N VAL A 161 2.44 13.17 26.01
CA VAL A 161 1.51 14.23 26.40
C VAL A 161 1.69 14.49 27.89
N THR A 162 2.24 15.66 28.22
CA THR A 162 2.42 16.08 29.62
C THR A 162 1.38 17.14 29.97
N ASN A 163 0.47 16.76 30.87
CA ASN A 163 -0.44 17.72 31.49
C ASN A 163 0.31 18.39 32.64
N ASN A 164 0.89 19.56 32.38
CA ASN A 164 1.45 20.41 33.43
C ASN A 164 0.30 21.01 34.25
N GLY A 165 -0.26 20.18 35.12
CA GLY A 165 -1.33 20.50 36.05
C GLY A 165 -0.80 20.85 37.44
N ASP A 166 0.21 21.71 37.54
CA ASP A 166 0.40 22.45 38.79
C ASP A 166 -0.56 23.64 38.78
N ALA A 167 -1.81 23.32 39.13
CA ALA A 167 -2.84 24.28 39.45
C ALA A 167 -2.47 25.00 40.75
N ASP A 168 -1.77 26.12 40.62
CA ASP A 168 -1.87 27.17 41.63
C ASP A 168 -3.26 27.80 41.45
N GLU A 169 -4.22 27.47 42.34
CA GLU A 169 -5.67 27.75 42.26
C GLU A 169 -6.05 29.26 42.17
N SER A 170 -5.11 30.17 41.94
CA SER A 170 -5.29 31.61 42.18
C SER A 170 -5.33 32.51 40.95
N SER A 171 -5.25 31.99 39.71
CA SER A 171 -5.42 32.85 38.53
C SER A 171 -6.18 32.19 37.37
N ALA A 172 -7.34 32.78 37.05
CA ALA A 172 -8.24 32.41 35.96
C ALA A 172 -7.66 32.78 34.58
N SER A 173 -6.56 32.14 34.19
CA SER A 173 -5.92 32.25 32.88
C SER A 173 -6.15 30.98 32.07
N LEU A 174 -7.01 31.11 31.05
CA LEU A 174 -7.64 30.05 30.24
C LEU A 174 -6.71 29.41 29.18
N SER A 175 -5.48 29.05 29.54
CA SER A 175 -4.58 28.31 28.65
C SER A 175 -3.74 27.30 29.42
N SER A 176 -4.30 26.10 29.63
CA SER A 176 -3.52 24.93 30.03
C SER A 176 -2.49 24.66 28.93
N SER A 177 -1.22 24.97 29.19
CA SER A 177 -0.11 24.72 28.28
C SER A 177 0.24 23.23 28.34
N GLU A 178 -0.38 22.45 27.46
CA GLU A 178 -0.03 21.06 27.18
C GLU A 178 1.30 21.03 26.43
N SER A 179 2.33 20.41 27.01
CA SER A 179 3.59 20.17 26.29
C SER A 179 3.53 18.82 25.60
N VAL A 180 3.66 18.84 24.27
CA VAL A 180 3.71 17.66 23.42
C VAL A 180 5.14 17.49 22.92
N GLU A 181 5.81 16.44 23.36
CA GLU A 181 7.13 16.04 22.85
C GLU A 181 6.97 14.87 21.89
N ASN A 182 7.52 14.98 20.68
CA ASN A 182 7.46 13.95 19.65
C ASN A 182 8.87 13.43 19.32
N LEU A 183 9.11 12.16 19.61
CA LEU A 183 10.37 11.46 19.42
C LEU A 183 10.26 10.53 18.21
N ALA A 184 10.85 10.94 17.08
CA ALA A 184 10.86 10.15 15.85
C ALA A 184 11.81 8.94 15.98
N CYS A 185 11.26 7.74 15.78
CA CYS A 185 11.95 6.45 15.89
C CYS A 185 12.03 5.69 14.55
N GLU A 186 11.37 6.19 13.50
CA GLU A 186 11.31 5.50 12.20
C GLU A 186 12.70 5.28 11.60
N CYS A 187 12.93 4.07 11.08
CA CYS A 187 14.18 3.65 10.43
C CYS A 187 15.45 3.78 11.31
N ARG A 188 15.31 3.71 12.64
CA ARG A 188 16.45 3.69 13.57
C ARG A 188 16.88 2.27 13.90
N ASN A 189 18.16 2.10 14.23
CA ASN A 189 18.69 0.84 14.77
C ASN A 189 18.16 0.53 16.18
N PHE A 190 18.43 -0.69 16.66
CA PHE A 190 17.96 -1.17 17.96
C PHE A 190 18.38 -0.26 19.11
N ASP A 191 19.67 0.05 19.20
CA ASP A 191 20.24 0.80 20.31
C ASP A 191 19.66 2.22 20.39
N THR A 192 19.47 2.89 19.25
CA THR A 192 18.85 4.22 19.21
C THR A 192 17.39 4.16 19.62
N THR A 193 16.64 3.17 19.14
CA THR A 193 15.23 2.98 19.49
C THR A 193 15.07 2.71 20.98
N MET A 194 15.92 1.85 21.54
CA MET A 194 15.96 1.58 22.99
C MET A 194 16.38 2.81 23.80
N GLY A 195 17.33 3.60 23.30
CA GLY A 195 17.72 4.87 23.89
C GLY A 195 16.54 5.83 24.01
N LEU A 196 15.73 5.98 22.95
CA LEU A 196 14.54 6.84 22.95
C LEU A 196 13.45 6.33 23.90
N LEU A 197 13.23 5.01 23.94
CA LEU A 197 12.24 4.40 24.85
C LEU A 197 12.66 4.50 26.32
N THR A 198 13.95 4.50 26.61
CA THR A 198 14.49 4.63 27.97
C THR A 198 14.63 6.09 28.43
N SER A 199 14.72 7.04 27.49
CA SER A 199 14.76 8.48 27.81
C SER A 199 13.39 9.08 28.14
N LEU A 200 12.32 8.30 28.04
CA LEU A 200 10.96 8.77 28.35
C LEU A 200 10.85 9.20 29.84
N PRO A 201 10.28 10.39 30.13
CA PRO A 201 10.19 10.95 31.48
C PRO A 201 9.46 9.99 32.43
N ALA A 202 9.98 9.76 33.63
CA ALA A 202 9.45 8.73 34.55
C ALA A 202 8.00 9.02 35.00
N GLU A 203 7.61 10.28 35.00
CA GLU A 203 6.30 10.81 35.38
C GLU A 203 5.22 10.62 34.30
N ALA A 204 5.58 10.31 33.05
CA ALA A 204 4.60 10.09 32.00
C ALA A 204 3.87 8.75 32.19
N GLU A 205 2.60 8.83 32.60
CA GLU A 205 1.74 7.66 32.85
C GLU A 205 1.37 6.90 31.56
N SER A 206 1.26 7.61 30.44
CA SER A 206 0.92 7.05 29.13
C SER A 206 1.71 7.73 28.02
N VAL A 207 1.94 7.00 26.93
CA VAL A 207 2.53 7.52 25.69
C VAL A 207 1.67 7.13 24.50
N VAL A 208 1.70 7.94 23.45
CA VAL A 208 1.08 7.60 22.17
C VAL A 208 2.16 7.08 21.24
N LEU A 209 2.06 5.80 20.87
CA LEU A 209 2.94 5.18 19.88
C LEU A 209 2.34 5.38 18.49
N THR A 210 3.10 6.00 17.60
CA THR A 210 2.81 5.99 16.16
C THR A 210 3.45 4.74 15.57
N ILE A 211 2.62 3.75 15.25
CA ILE A 211 3.01 2.44 14.76
C ILE A 211 2.84 2.37 13.24
N LYS A 212 3.82 1.78 12.56
CA LYS A 212 3.74 1.33 11.17
C LYS A 212 3.40 -0.14 11.16
N ARG A 213 2.27 -0.50 10.56
CA ARG A 213 1.78 -1.88 10.47
C ARG A 213 1.77 -2.32 9.02
N LEU A 214 2.40 -3.45 8.74
CA LEU A 214 2.36 -4.05 7.41
C LEU A 214 1.06 -4.84 7.25
N ARG A 215 0.32 -4.57 6.19
CA ARG A 215 -0.94 -5.26 5.88
C ARG A 215 -0.93 -5.74 4.44
N ARG A 216 -1.62 -6.85 4.18
CA ARG A 216 -1.89 -7.32 2.83
C ARG A 216 -2.86 -6.36 2.13
N TRP A 217 -2.58 -6.04 0.88
CA TRP A 217 -3.49 -5.26 0.05
C TRP A 217 -4.71 -6.12 -0.33
N PRO A 218 -5.95 -5.68 -0.05
CA PRO A 218 -7.15 -6.41 -0.43
C PRO A 218 -7.30 -6.50 -1.95
N LYS A 219 -7.75 -7.65 -2.45
CA LYS A 219 -7.84 -7.94 -3.87
C LYS A 219 -9.29 -8.21 -4.28
N VAL A 220 -9.69 -7.68 -5.43
CA VAL A 220 -10.99 -7.91 -6.05
C VAL A 220 -10.76 -8.67 -7.35
N GLN A 221 -11.42 -9.83 -7.48
CA GLN A 221 -11.42 -10.59 -8.71
C GLN A 221 -12.41 -9.93 -9.69
N VAL A 222 -11.92 -9.47 -10.83
CA VAL A 222 -12.72 -8.79 -11.83
C VAL A 222 -12.86 -9.67 -13.06
N VAL A 223 -14.10 -10.01 -13.40
CA VAL A 223 -14.43 -10.71 -14.64
C VAL A 223 -14.97 -9.69 -15.63
N VAL A 224 -14.23 -9.46 -16.70
CA VAL A 224 -14.57 -8.53 -17.77
C VAL A 224 -15.16 -9.32 -18.94
N GLU A 225 -16.40 -9.01 -19.28
CA GLU A 225 -17.08 -9.57 -20.44
C GLU A 225 -17.01 -8.60 -21.63
N TYR A 226 -16.54 -9.11 -22.76
CA TYR A 226 -16.56 -8.44 -24.05
C TYR A 226 -17.82 -8.80 -24.84
N PRO A 227 -18.26 -7.91 -25.76
CA PRO A 227 -19.32 -8.24 -26.70
C PRO A 227 -18.88 -9.39 -27.61
N PRO A 228 -19.74 -10.39 -27.90
CA PRO A 228 -19.36 -11.57 -28.68
C PRO A 228 -18.77 -11.28 -30.07
N ILE A 229 -19.12 -10.12 -30.66
CA ILE A 229 -18.59 -9.68 -31.98
C ILE A 229 -17.10 -9.35 -31.96
N GLN A 230 -16.53 -9.03 -30.78
CA GLN A 230 -15.11 -8.73 -30.62
C GLN A 230 -14.28 -9.99 -30.32
N CYS A 231 -14.92 -11.12 -30.04
CA CYS A 231 -14.24 -12.34 -29.63
C CYS A 231 -14.11 -13.30 -30.82
N ALA A 232 -12.93 -13.91 -30.99
CA ALA A 232 -12.73 -14.96 -32.01
C ALA A 232 -13.64 -16.17 -31.77
N ASN A 233 -13.83 -16.52 -30.48
CA ASN A 233 -14.76 -17.55 -30.03
C ASN A 233 -15.85 -16.91 -29.15
N PRO A 234 -17.13 -16.93 -29.57
CA PRO A 234 -18.23 -16.35 -28.79
C PRO A 234 -18.43 -16.95 -27.38
N LYS A 235 -17.85 -18.11 -27.10
CA LYS A 235 -17.92 -18.79 -25.79
C LYS A 235 -16.81 -18.36 -24.81
N GLU A 236 -15.79 -17.67 -25.30
CA GLU A 236 -14.62 -17.21 -24.54
C GLU A 236 -14.59 -15.68 -24.57
N ASN A 237 -15.69 -15.06 -24.14
CA ASN A 237 -15.84 -13.61 -24.15
C ASN A 237 -15.49 -12.96 -22.80
N THR A 238 -14.79 -13.69 -21.93
CA THR A 238 -14.48 -13.26 -20.56
C THR A 238 -12.99 -13.22 -20.31
N GLU A 239 -12.50 -12.13 -19.75
CA GLU A 239 -11.14 -11.98 -19.24
C GLU A 239 -11.18 -11.78 -17.73
N GLU A 240 -10.36 -12.54 -17.01
CA GLU A 240 -10.25 -12.42 -15.56
C GLU A 240 -9.00 -11.63 -15.19
N VAL A 241 -9.18 -10.61 -14.37
CA VAL A 241 -8.10 -9.74 -13.90
C VAL A 241 -8.27 -9.45 -12.41
N GLU A 242 -7.16 -9.36 -11.69
CA GLU A 242 -7.16 -9.04 -10.26
C GLU A 242 -6.84 -7.57 -10.05
N LEU A 243 -7.71 -6.83 -9.35
CA LEU A 243 -7.51 -5.43 -9.01
C LEU A 243 -7.27 -5.25 -7.51
N PHE A 244 -6.41 -4.31 -7.15
CA PHE A 244 -6.17 -3.89 -5.77
C PHE A 244 -7.22 -2.88 -5.32
N ALA A 245 -7.58 -2.93 -4.04
CA ALA A 245 -8.44 -1.91 -3.42
C ALA A 245 -7.85 -0.49 -3.58
N GLY A 246 -8.68 0.50 -3.85
CA GLY A 246 -8.25 1.87 -4.11
C GLY A 246 -7.74 2.15 -5.53
N GLU A 247 -7.63 1.15 -6.42
CA GLU A 247 -7.28 1.38 -7.82
C GLU A 247 -8.41 2.10 -8.60
N ASN A 248 -8.03 3.01 -9.49
CA ASN A 248 -8.97 3.57 -10.48
C ASN A 248 -9.35 2.49 -11.49
N LEU A 249 -10.63 2.16 -11.57
CA LEU A 249 -11.10 0.99 -12.32
C LEU A 249 -10.68 1.05 -13.80
N ARG A 250 -10.90 2.17 -14.49
CA ARG A 250 -10.50 2.30 -15.91
C ARG A 250 -9.00 2.14 -16.09
N GLN A 251 -8.21 2.86 -15.31
CA GLN A 251 -6.75 2.83 -15.47
C GLN A 251 -6.19 1.45 -15.16
N ALA A 252 -6.71 0.80 -14.11
CA ALA A 252 -6.30 -0.53 -13.70
C ALA A 252 -6.61 -1.61 -14.74
N LEU A 253 -7.79 -1.52 -15.37
CA LEU A 253 -8.18 -2.39 -16.49
C LEU A 253 -7.28 -2.16 -17.71
N LEU A 254 -7.02 -0.91 -18.10
CA LEU A 254 -6.12 -0.58 -19.21
C LEU A 254 -4.70 -1.09 -18.97
N ASN A 255 -4.17 -0.92 -17.76
CA ASN A 255 -2.84 -1.40 -17.37
C ASN A 255 -2.71 -2.92 -17.47
N ARG A 256 -3.84 -3.64 -17.38
CA ARG A 256 -3.92 -5.11 -17.49
C ARG A 256 -4.31 -5.57 -18.90
N GLY A 257 -4.32 -4.67 -19.87
CA GLY A 257 -4.56 -4.98 -21.28
C GLY A 257 -6.03 -5.00 -21.70
N ILE A 258 -6.97 -4.62 -20.83
CA ILE A 258 -8.39 -4.58 -21.18
C ILE A 258 -8.67 -3.43 -22.15
N VAL A 259 -9.27 -3.74 -23.30
CA VAL A 259 -9.43 -2.79 -24.42
C VAL A 259 -10.82 -2.13 -24.42
N PHE A 260 -10.86 -0.80 -24.33
CA PHE A 260 -12.08 0.02 -24.38
C PHE A 260 -12.38 0.60 -25.77
N GLU A 261 -12.34 -0.23 -26.81
CA GLU A 261 -12.60 0.18 -28.19
C GLU A 261 -14.05 -0.08 -28.59
N ASP A 262 -14.95 0.83 -28.21
CA ASP A 262 -16.37 0.76 -28.62
C ASP A 262 -16.61 1.57 -29.90
N SER A 263 -16.47 0.98 -31.08
CA SER A 263 -16.58 1.67 -32.37
C SER A 263 -17.90 2.42 -32.58
N LYS A 264 -18.98 1.95 -31.93
CA LYS A 264 -20.34 2.50 -32.06
C LYS A 264 -20.62 3.63 -31.07
N LEU A 265 -19.87 3.71 -29.97
CA LEU A 265 -20.01 4.81 -29.02
C LEU A 265 -19.34 6.07 -29.55
N THR A 266 -20.15 6.97 -30.12
CA THR A 266 -19.69 8.24 -30.68
C THR A 266 -19.38 9.29 -29.62
N ARG A 267 -20.03 9.21 -28.45
CA ARG A 267 -19.82 10.17 -27.35
C ARG A 267 -18.66 9.72 -26.46
N LYS A 268 -17.66 10.58 -26.37
CA LYS A 268 -16.56 10.47 -25.39
C LYS A 268 -17.07 10.90 -24.01
N CYS A 269 -16.47 10.36 -22.97
CA CYS A 269 -16.71 10.80 -21.60
C CYS A 269 -16.19 12.23 -21.41
N ASP A 270 -17.03 13.11 -20.85
CA ASP A 270 -16.68 14.52 -20.62
C ASP A 270 -15.53 14.70 -19.60
N PHE A 271 -15.25 13.68 -18.78
CA PHE A 271 -14.22 13.76 -17.74
C PHE A 271 -12.83 13.33 -18.22
N CYS A 272 -12.73 12.24 -18.97
CA CYS A 272 -11.45 11.67 -19.38
C CYS A 272 -11.22 11.71 -20.90
N GLY A 273 -12.18 12.26 -21.67
CA GLY A 273 -12.12 12.32 -23.14
C GLY A 273 -12.13 10.96 -23.84
N GLY A 274 -12.31 9.86 -23.11
CA GLY A 274 -12.23 8.49 -23.60
C GLY A 274 -13.56 7.73 -23.47
N LYS A 275 -13.57 6.47 -23.92
CA LYS A 275 -14.67 5.54 -23.70
C LYS A 275 -14.42 4.85 -22.35
N CYS A 276 -15.29 5.08 -21.37
CA CYS A 276 -15.12 4.55 -20.02
C CYS A 276 -16.43 4.12 -19.36
N THR A 277 -17.52 4.10 -20.11
CA THR A 277 -18.80 3.61 -19.58
C THR A 277 -18.73 2.09 -19.53
N ILE A 278 -18.95 1.54 -18.35
CA ILE A 278 -18.99 0.10 -18.09
C ILE A 278 -20.34 -0.24 -17.47
N LYS A 279 -20.80 -1.47 -17.68
CA LYS A 279 -21.98 -1.99 -16.99
C LYS A 279 -21.53 -2.98 -15.93
N VAL A 280 -21.98 -2.78 -14.70
CA VAL A 280 -21.68 -3.65 -13.56
C VAL A 280 -22.84 -4.62 -13.39
N ASP A 281 -22.55 -5.91 -13.58
CA ASP A 281 -23.56 -6.96 -13.43
C ASP A 281 -23.55 -7.55 -12.00
N LEU A 282 -22.39 -7.60 -11.35
CA LEU A 282 -22.19 -8.05 -9.97
C LEU A 282 -21.13 -7.20 -9.28
N GLY A 283 -21.27 -6.96 -7.97
CA GLY A 283 -20.25 -6.28 -7.15
C GLY A 283 -20.33 -4.75 -7.19
N MET A 284 -21.53 -4.17 -7.31
CA MET A 284 -21.69 -2.70 -7.34
C MET A 284 -21.31 -2.08 -5.98
N GLU A 285 -21.57 -2.80 -4.90
CA GLU A 285 -21.22 -2.49 -3.52
C GLU A 285 -19.71 -2.44 -3.28
N LEU A 286 -18.91 -3.12 -4.11
CA LEU A 286 -17.45 -3.07 -4.07
C LEU A 286 -16.90 -1.78 -4.69
N LEU A 287 -17.73 -0.87 -5.19
CA LEU A 287 -17.30 0.36 -5.85
C LEU A 287 -17.63 1.57 -4.99
N ASN A 288 -16.85 2.64 -5.11
CA ASN A 288 -17.20 3.92 -4.50
C ASN A 288 -18.61 4.38 -4.91
N PRO A 289 -19.32 5.15 -4.07
CA PRO A 289 -20.61 5.73 -4.45
C PRO A 289 -20.47 6.64 -5.67
N MET A 290 -21.51 6.73 -6.48
CA MET A 290 -21.54 7.63 -7.64
C MET A 290 -21.50 9.10 -7.17
N SER A 291 -20.81 9.94 -7.92
CA SER A 291 -20.93 11.39 -7.73
C SER A 291 -22.29 11.90 -8.23
N LEU A 292 -22.79 13.02 -7.70
CA LEU A 292 -24.08 13.62 -8.14
C LEU A 292 -24.18 13.83 -9.67
N THR A 293 -23.06 14.15 -10.31
CA THR A 293 -23.00 14.32 -11.77
C THR A 293 -23.08 12.97 -12.50
N GLU A 294 -22.39 11.94 -11.99
CA GLU A 294 -22.46 10.58 -12.52
C GLU A 294 -23.87 10.00 -12.36
N GLU A 295 -24.51 10.19 -11.20
CA GLU A 295 -25.89 9.75 -10.95
C GLU A 295 -26.88 10.36 -11.96
N LYS A 296 -26.75 11.68 -12.23
CA LYS A 296 -27.58 12.36 -13.24
C LYS A 296 -27.36 11.80 -14.63
N LEU A 297 -26.11 11.51 -14.99
CA LEU A 297 -25.75 10.95 -16.30
C LEU A 297 -26.24 9.49 -16.46
N MET A 298 -26.16 8.70 -15.38
CA MET A 298 -26.52 7.29 -15.35
C MET A 298 -27.96 7.03 -14.89
N LYS A 299 -28.79 8.07 -14.75
CA LYS A 299 -30.19 7.97 -14.30
C LYS A 299 -31.00 6.90 -15.04
N ASN A 300 -30.79 6.76 -16.35
CA ASN A 300 -31.50 5.79 -17.19
C ASN A 300 -30.82 4.40 -17.23
N ASN A 301 -29.60 4.29 -16.71
CA ASN A 301 -28.79 3.07 -16.70
C ASN A 301 -28.08 2.92 -15.35
N PRO A 302 -28.81 2.65 -14.25
CA PRO A 302 -28.25 2.67 -12.89
C PRO A 302 -27.19 1.59 -12.63
N LYS A 303 -27.14 0.55 -13.46
CA LYS A 303 -26.07 -0.47 -13.42
C LYS A 303 -24.78 -0.01 -14.12
N CYS A 304 -24.80 1.12 -14.81
CA CYS A 304 -23.63 1.63 -15.52
C CYS A 304 -22.83 2.60 -14.64
N ARG A 305 -21.50 2.55 -14.79
CA ARG A 305 -20.55 3.41 -14.09
C ARG A 305 -19.62 4.07 -15.09
N LEU A 306 -19.08 5.23 -14.70
CA LEU A 306 -17.93 5.82 -15.37
C LEU A 306 -16.66 5.25 -14.77
N GLY A 307 -16.02 4.30 -15.45
CA GLY A 307 -14.81 3.63 -14.98
C GLY A 307 -13.67 4.59 -14.62
N CYS A 308 -13.60 5.77 -15.23
CA CYS A 308 -12.59 6.79 -14.90
C CYS A 308 -12.86 7.53 -13.58
N LYS A 309 -14.08 7.48 -13.05
CA LYS A 309 -14.48 8.04 -11.75
C LYS A 309 -14.75 6.98 -10.69
N THR A 310 -14.59 5.72 -11.07
CA THR A 310 -14.85 4.57 -10.21
C THR A 310 -13.55 4.11 -9.56
N ILE A 311 -13.59 3.94 -8.25
CA ILE A 311 -12.54 3.35 -7.42
C ILE A 311 -13.04 1.98 -6.95
N VAL A 312 -12.18 0.98 -7.10
CA VAL A 312 -12.48 -0.41 -6.70
C VAL A 312 -12.20 -0.59 -5.22
N ALA A 313 -13.07 -1.30 -4.51
CA ALA A 313 -13.01 -1.61 -3.10
C ALA A 313 -12.59 -0.42 -2.23
N GLN A 314 -13.33 0.69 -2.31
CA GLN A 314 -13.01 1.89 -1.54
C GLN A 314 -12.91 1.60 -0.03
N ASP A 315 -13.74 0.69 0.47
CA ASP A 315 -13.79 0.30 1.88
C ASP A 315 -12.97 -0.96 2.17
N MET A 316 -11.92 -1.22 1.38
CA MET A 316 -11.01 -2.37 1.54
C MET A 316 -11.70 -3.75 1.46
N GLN A 317 -12.87 -3.82 0.83
CA GLN A 317 -13.63 -5.06 0.67
C GLN A 317 -13.05 -5.96 -0.43
N GLU A 318 -12.91 -7.25 -0.14
CA GLU A 318 -12.63 -8.26 -1.15
C GLU A 318 -13.92 -8.79 -1.77
N GLY A 319 -13.84 -9.29 -3.00
CA GLY A 319 -15.01 -9.87 -3.65
C GLY A 319 -14.82 -10.10 -5.14
N VAL A 320 -15.96 -10.33 -5.81
CA VAL A 320 -16.01 -10.58 -7.24
C VAL A 320 -16.81 -9.48 -7.92
N LEU A 321 -16.18 -8.79 -8.86
CA LEU A 321 -16.78 -7.75 -9.70
C LEU A 321 -16.98 -8.31 -11.10
N ARG A 322 -18.20 -8.24 -11.64
CA ARG A 322 -18.47 -8.64 -13.04
C ARG A 322 -18.87 -7.43 -13.86
N LEU A 323 -18.12 -7.20 -14.93
CA LEU A 323 -18.23 -6.01 -15.77
C LEU A 323 -18.51 -6.39 -17.22
N LYS A 324 -19.32 -5.59 -17.90
CA LYS A 324 -19.40 -5.58 -19.36
C LYS A 324 -18.77 -4.30 -19.89
N VAL A 325 -17.90 -4.44 -20.89
CA VAL A 325 -17.24 -3.33 -21.59
C VAL A 325 -17.78 -3.17 -23.01
N ASN A 326 -17.42 -2.08 -23.70
CA ASN A 326 -17.80 -1.82 -25.10
C ASN A 326 -19.32 -1.93 -25.37
N LEU A 327 -20.10 -1.29 -24.50
CA LEU A 327 -21.56 -1.45 -24.40
C LEU A 327 -22.35 -1.16 -25.69
N GLY A 328 -21.83 -0.30 -26.58
CA GLY A 328 -22.44 0.04 -27.86
C GLY A 328 -22.42 -1.10 -28.88
N GLU A 329 -21.55 -2.09 -28.70
CA GLU A 329 -21.39 -3.21 -29.63
C GLU A 329 -22.24 -4.43 -29.28
N TRP A 330 -22.82 -4.48 -28.08
CA TRP A 330 -23.73 -5.54 -27.64
C TRP A 330 -25.06 -5.48 -28.39
N THR A 331 -25.51 -6.62 -28.92
CA THR A 331 -26.82 -6.69 -29.59
C THR A 331 -27.95 -6.76 -28.56
N ASP A 332 -29.18 -6.42 -28.97
CA ASP A 332 -30.36 -6.51 -28.09
C ASP A 332 -30.73 -7.96 -27.73
N LYS A 333 -30.19 -8.94 -28.45
CA LYS A 333 -30.28 -10.35 -28.08
C LYS A 333 -29.34 -10.66 -26.91
N ASP A 334 -28.07 -10.25 -27.02
CA ASP A 334 -27.06 -10.47 -25.98
C ASP A 334 -27.43 -9.78 -24.66
N LYS A 335 -28.06 -8.60 -24.75
CA LYS A 335 -28.58 -7.87 -23.58
C LYS A 335 -29.72 -8.62 -22.86
N ARG A 336 -30.50 -9.43 -23.59
CA ARG A 336 -31.63 -10.21 -23.04
C ARG A 336 -31.17 -11.54 -22.46
N ASP A 337 -30.26 -12.23 -23.14
CA ASP A 337 -29.78 -13.56 -22.75
C ASP A 337 -28.94 -13.52 -21.45
N ALA A 338 -28.32 -12.38 -21.14
CA ALA A 338 -27.56 -12.18 -19.89
C ALA A 338 -28.41 -12.22 -18.60
N ASN A 339 -29.76 -12.15 -18.68
CA ASN A 339 -30.64 -12.21 -17.51
C ASN A 339 -31.09 -13.64 -17.14
N VAL A 340 -30.72 -14.67 -17.89
CA VAL A 340 -31.32 -16.01 -17.77
C VAL A 340 -30.56 -16.94 -16.81
N PHE A 341 -29.41 -16.53 -16.27
CA PHE A 341 -28.53 -17.44 -15.50
C PHE A 341 -28.69 -17.42 -13.97
N PHE A 342 -29.57 -16.60 -13.40
CA PHE A 342 -29.85 -16.60 -11.96
C PHE A 342 -31.36 -16.69 -11.68
N SER A 343 -31.89 -17.89 -11.92
CA SER A 343 -33.18 -18.33 -11.39
C SER A 343 -33.07 -19.81 -11.05
N ARG A 344 -32.28 -20.11 -10.01
CA ARG A 344 -32.41 -21.29 -9.16
C ARG A 344 -31.91 -20.93 -7.77
#